data_AF-A0A527YQ30-F1
#
_entry.id   AF-A0A527YQ30-F1
#
_cell.length_a   1.000
_cell.length_b   1.000
_cell.length_c   1.000
_cell.angle_alpha   90.00
_cell.angle_beta   90.00
_cell.angle_gamma   90.00
#
_symmetry.space_group_name_H-M   'P 1'
#
loop_
_entity.id
_entity.type
_entity.pdbx_description
1 polymer ?
#
loop_
_entity_poly.entity_id
_entity_poly.type
_entity_poly.pdbx_seq_one_letter_code
_entity_poly.pdbx_strand_id
1 'polypeptide(L)' 'EGMVRADLTVIRMADRCRVIDGADAGPRDFHYMRRTAEDKGFDVAITDVTEKYVTVGIWGPNARATLSKVV' A
#
# COMPACT_ATOMS: atom_id res chain seq x y z
N GLU A 1 23.33 5.11 0.24
CA GLU A 1 23.67 4.42 1.51
C GLU A 1 22.97 3.08 1.72
N GLY A 2 22.05 2.63 0.85
CA GLY A 2 21.54 1.24 0.92
C GLY A 2 20.68 0.90 2.14
N MET A 3 20.26 1.90 2.92
CA MET A 3 19.44 1.72 4.13
C MET A 3 17.97 1.40 3.81
N VAL A 4 17.28 0.75 4.75
CA VAL A 4 15.83 0.56 4.69
C VAL A 4 15.14 1.89 4.99
N ARG A 5 14.38 2.40 4.01
CA ARG A 5 13.63 3.66 4.14
C ARG A 5 12.16 3.44 4.50
N ALA A 6 11.57 2.39 3.98
CA ALA A 6 10.17 2.03 4.15
C ALA A 6 10.00 0.52 3.98
N ASP A 7 9.03 -0.06 4.67
CA ASP A 7 8.47 -1.38 4.40
C ASP A 7 7.07 -1.21 3.85
N LEU A 8 6.81 -1.81 2.69
CA LEU A 8 5.56 -1.63 1.96
C LEU A 8 5.00 -2.99 1.57
N THR A 9 3.69 -3.15 1.70
CA THR A 9 2.99 -4.28 1.06
C THR A 9 2.49 -3.83 -0.30
N VAL A 10 2.89 -4.52 -1.37
CA VAL A 10 2.48 -4.20 -2.74
C VAL A 10 1.56 -5.29 -3.29
N ILE A 11 0.32 -4.93 -3.60
CA ILE A 11 -0.65 -5.80 -4.27
C ILE A 11 -0.63 -5.47 -5.76
N ARG A 12 -0.28 -6.47 -6.59
CA ARG A 12 -0.41 -6.36 -8.05
C ARG A 12 -1.88 -6.57 -8.45
N MET A 13 -2.47 -5.56 -9.06
CA MET A 13 -3.80 -5.63 -9.70
C MET A 13 -3.64 -5.77 -11.21
N ALA A 14 -4.75 -5.85 -11.95
CA ALA A 14 -4.72 -6.02 -13.40
C ALA A 14 -4.10 -4.79 -14.12
N ASP A 15 -4.38 -3.59 -13.62
CA ASP A 15 -4.07 -2.30 -14.24
C ASP A 15 -3.12 -1.42 -13.42
N ARG A 16 -2.86 -1.78 -12.16
CA ARG A 16 -2.09 -0.96 -11.22
C ARG A 16 -1.44 -1.77 -10.11
N CYS A 17 -0.59 -1.12 -9.33
CA CYS A 17 -0.17 -1.61 -8.02
C CYS A 17 -0.93 -0.84 -6.94
N ARG A 18 -1.38 -1.54 -5.89
CA ARG A 18 -1.80 -0.90 -4.64
C ARG A 18 -0.68 -1.06 -3.63
N VAL A 19 -0.14 0.07 -3.18
CA VAL A 19 0.91 0.14 -2.18
C VAL A 19 0.24 0.44 -0.83
N ILE A 20 0.52 -0.37 0.17
CA ILE A 20 0.03 -0.24 1.54
C ILE A 20 1.24 0.05 2.42
N ASP A 21 1.08 1.06 3.26
CA ASP A 21 2.10 1.60 4.15
C ASP A 21 1.57 1.69 5.58
N GLY A 22 2.47 1.91 6.54
CA GLY A 22 2.13 2.23 7.91
C GLY A 22 1.47 3.60 8.06
N ALA A 23 0.58 3.72 9.04
CA ALA A 23 -0.19 4.94 9.27
C ALA A 23 0.69 6.17 9.56
N ASP A 24 1.82 5.99 10.25
CA ASP A 24 2.76 7.07 10.60
C ASP A 24 3.65 7.47 9.41
N ALA A 25 4.10 6.50 8.61
CA ALA A 25 5.05 6.70 7.52
C ALA A 25 4.39 7.14 6.20
N GLY A 26 3.09 6.87 6.02
CA GLY A 26 2.33 7.10 4.80
C GLY A 26 2.59 8.45 4.11
N PRO A 27 2.47 9.60 4.81
CA PRO A 27 2.70 10.90 4.19
C PRO A 27 4.14 11.07 3.67
N ARG A 28 5.14 10.64 4.44
CA ARG A 28 6.56 10.74 4.06
C ARG A 28 6.85 9.89 2.82
N ASP A 29 6.38 8.66 2.81
CA ASP A 29 6.69 7.69 1.77
C ASP A 29 5.89 7.97 0.49
N PHE A 30 4.68 8.51 0.60
CA PHE A 30 3.93 9.06 -0.53
C PHE A 30 4.71 10.18 -1.24
N HIS A 31 5.22 11.16 -0.49
CA HIS A 31 6.05 12.23 -1.05
C HIS A 31 7.33 11.69 -1.68
N TYR A 32 7.99 10.72 -1.02
CA TYR A 32 9.18 10.08 -1.56
C TYR A 32 8.93 9.36 -2.89
N MET A 33 7.81 8.63 -3.01
CA MET A 33 7.44 7.95 -4.26
C MET A 33 7.16 8.94 -5.38
N ARG A 34 6.40 10.02 -5.11
CA ARG A 34 6.17 11.10 -6.10
C ARG A 34 7.46 11.74 -6.57
N ARG A 35 8.32 12.10 -5.63
CA ARG A 35 9.59 12.75 -5.95
C ARG A 35 10.51 11.82 -6.75
N THR A 36 10.53 10.53 -6.41
CA THR A 36 11.31 9.53 -7.15
C THR A 36 10.81 9.38 -8.59
N ALA A 37 9.49 9.41 -8.82
CA ALA A 37 8.92 9.36 -10.16
C ALA A 37 9.29 10.60 -10.98
N GLU A 38 9.19 11.79 -10.38
CA GLU A 38 9.57 13.06 -11.00
C GLU A 38 11.07 13.10 -11.35
N ASP A 39 11.94 12.81 -10.39
CA ASP A 39 13.41 12.87 -10.56
C ASP A 39 13.93 11.85 -11.58
N LYS A 40 13.21 10.73 -11.77
CA LYS A 40 13.57 9.68 -12.74
C LYS A 40 12.81 9.76 -14.06
N GLY A 41 11.87 10.70 -14.21
CA GLY A 41 11.04 10.83 -15.41
C GLY A 41 10.16 9.60 -15.67
N PHE A 42 9.65 8.94 -14.62
CA PHE A 42 8.74 7.81 -14.79
C PHE A 42 7.34 8.30 -15.16
N ASP A 43 6.78 7.72 -16.23
CA ASP A 43 5.40 7.94 -16.65
C ASP A 43 4.44 7.11 -15.79
N VAL A 44 4.17 7.61 -14.58
CA VAL A 44 3.28 6.98 -13.61
C VAL A 44 2.43 8.00 -12.88
N ALA A 45 1.19 7.61 -12.57
CA ALA A 45 0.32 8.35 -11.66
C ALA A 45 0.33 7.71 -10.28
N ILE A 46 0.57 8.51 -9.23
CA ILE A 46 0.51 8.08 -7.83
C ILE A 46 -0.61 8.85 -7.15
N THR A 47 -1.64 8.14 -6.69
CA THR A 47 -2.85 8.70 -6.09
C THR A 47 -2.97 8.27 -4.65
N ASP A 48 -3.11 9.24 -3.74
CA ASP A 48 -3.43 8.96 -2.35
C ASP A 48 -4.90 8.52 -2.24
N VAL A 49 -5.11 7.36 -1.61
CA VAL A 49 -6.42 6.77 -1.36
C VAL A 49 -6.56 6.32 0.10
N THR A 50 -5.73 6.85 1.00
CA THR A 50 -5.66 6.45 2.40
C THR A 50 -7.02 6.51 3.09
N GLU A 51 -7.80 7.58 2.85
CA GLU A 51 -9.12 7.77 3.45
C GLU A 51 -10.27 7.08 2.71
N LYS A 52 -10.01 6.47 1.54
CA LYS A 52 -11.06 5.83 0.72
C LYS A 52 -11.37 4.40 1.13
N TYR A 53 -10.51 3.76 1.91
CA TYR A 53 -10.62 2.35 2.24
C TYR A 53 -10.42 2.13 3.73
N VAL A 54 -11.13 1.13 4.27
CA VAL A 54 -10.89 0.58 5.61
C VAL A 54 -10.31 -0.83 5.43
N THR A 55 -9.29 -1.15 6.22
CA THR A 55 -8.70 -2.48 6.25
C THR A 55 -9.17 -3.22 7.50
N VAL A 56 -9.85 -4.35 7.31
CA VAL A 56 -10.21 -5.28 8.39
C VAL A 56 -9.36 -6.53 8.23
N GLY A 57 -8.48 -6.78 9.19
CA GLY A 57 -7.74 -8.03 9.20
C GLY A 57 -8.45 -9.09 10.03
N ILE A 58 -8.45 -10.32 9.51
CA ILE A 58 -9.00 -11.49 10.16
C ILE A 58 -7.86 -12.51 10.25
N TRP A 59 -7.44 -12.83 11.47
CA TRP A 59 -6.29 -13.70 11.72
C TRP A 59 -6.67 -14.87 12.63
N GLY A 60 -5.84 -15.91 12.61
CA GLY A 60 -6.02 -17.12 13.42
C GLY A 60 -6.50 -18.35 12.62
N PRO A 61 -6.52 -19.54 13.25
CA PRO A 61 -6.77 -20.81 12.57
C PRO A 61 -8.15 -20.90 11.90
N ASN A 62 -9.12 -20.13 12.40
CA ASN A 62 -10.49 -20.10 11.88
C ASN A 62 -10.77 -18.93 10.93
N ALA A 63 -9.76 -18.12 10.56
CA ALA A 63 -9.97 -16.91 9.76
C ALA A 63 -10.72 -17.17 8.46
N ARG A 64 -10.38 -18.26 7.75
CA ARG A 64 -11.07 -18.70 6.53
C ARG A 64 -12.55 -19.00 6.79
N ALA A 65 -12.84 -19.83 7.79
CA ALA A 65 -14.21 -20.23 8.12
C ALA A 65 -15.06 -19.04 8.60
N THR A 66 -14.45 -18.08 9.30
CA THR A 66 -15.12 -16.84 9.72
C THR A 66 -15.44 -15.95 8.53
N LEU A 67 -14.47 -15.71 7.64
CA LEU A 67 -14.67 -14.86 6.46
C LEU A 67 -15.79 -15.41 5.57
N SER A 68 -15.85 -16.73 5.34
CA SER A 68 -16.88 -17.39 4.53
C SER A 68 -18.33 -17.23 5.03
N LYS A 69 -18.57 -16.62 6.21
CA LYS A 69 -19.92 -16.31 6.69
C LYS A 69 -20.47 -15.00 6.13
N VAL A 70 -19.60 -14.16 5.58
CA VAL A 70 -19.93 -12.79 5.13
C VAL A 70 -19.49 -12.51 3.69
N VAL A 71 -18.90 -13.50 3.00
CA VAL A 71 -18.54 -13.45 1.57
C VAL A 71 -19.04 -14.68 0.83
#